data_AF-A0A958N1J9-F1
#
_entry.id   AF-A0A958N1J9-F1
#
_cell.length_a   1.000
_cell.length_b   1.000
_cell.length_c   1.000
_cell.angle_alpha   90.00
_cell.angle_beta   90.00
_cell.angle_gamma   90.00
#
_symmetry.space_group_name_H-M   'P 1'
#
loop_
_entity.id
_entity.type
_entity.pdbx_description
1 polymer ?
#
loop_
_entity_poly.entity_id
_entity_poly.type
_entity_poly.pdbx_seq_one_letter_code
_entity_poly.pdbx_strand_id
1 'polypeptide(L)'
;MKKIMLLALLVLSTQIACLSEHQAIPQNKNPNQDTGPADISDDEDQEDEKNEILSYNKDILPIIKNRCSLCHNEGSNLPFWENYETVFNSKELVKRRVFIVQDMPRFNATEMTLEERDLVATWIDQGALK
;
A
#
# COMPACT_ATOMS: atom_id res chain seq x y z
N MET A 1 24.27 -46.25 -27.08
CA MET A 1 23.50 -47.43 -26.61
C MET A 1 22.09 -46.97 -26.27
N LYS A 2 21.05 -47.68 -26.71
CA LYS A 2 19.64 -47.25 -26.57
C LYS A 2 19.00 -47.91 -25.34
N LYS A 3 18.44 -47.12 -24.42
CA LYS A 3 17.33 -47.53 -23.53
C LYS A 3 16.38 -46.35 -23.33
N ILE A 4 15.52 -46.16 -24.33
CA ILE A 4 14.28 -45.40 -24.18
C ILE A 4 13.33 -46.34 -23.45
N MET A 5 12.76 -45.91 -22.31
CA MET A 5 11.63 -46.58 -21.67
C MET A 5 10.50 -45.56 -21.55
N LEU A 6 9.34 -45.91 -22.09
CA LEU A 6 8.22 -45.00 -22.35
C LEU A 6 6.90 -45.74 -22.00
N LEU A 7 5.93 -45.01 -21.43
CA LEU A 7 4.57 -45.48 -21.06
C LEU A 7 4.52 -46.57 -19.96
N ALA A 8 3.48 -46.74 -19.13
CA ALA A 8 2.07 -46.28 -19.07
C ALA A 8 1.53 -46.49 -17.61
N LEU A 9 0.38 -46.00 -17.10
CA LEU A 9 -0.71 -45.14 -17.63
C LEU A 9 -1.49 -44.41 -16.49
N LEU A 10 -2.25 -43.36 -16.87
CA LEU A 10 -3.55 -42.85 -16.34
C LEU A 10 -3.93 -42.76 -14.83
N VAL A 11 -4.18 -41.51 -14.40
CA VAL A 11 -5.38 -40.98 -13.70
C VAL A 11 -5.82 -41.56 -12.34
N LEU A 12 -5.79 -40.69 -11.32
CA LEU A 12 -6.99 -40.42 -10.53
C LEU A 12 -7.15 -38.91 -10.26
N SER A 13 -8.31 -38.37 -10.61
CA SER A 13 -8.68 -36.97 -10.47
C SER A 13 -9.40 -36.71 -9.14
N THR A 14 -8.94 -35.72 -8.37
CA THR A 14 -9.81 -34.96 -7.47
C THR A 14 -9.49 -33.47 -7.60
N GLN A 15 -10.44 -32.70 -8.14
CA GLN A 15 -10.40 -31.25 -8.01
C GLN A 15 -10.67 -30.90 -6.55
N ILE A 16 -9.73 -30.25 -5.88
CA ILE A 16 -10.02 -29.55 -4.61
C ILE A 16 -10.42 -28.12 -4.97
N ALA A 17 -11.67 -27.99 -5.42
CA ALA A 17 -12.34 -26.70 -5.44
C ALA A 17 -12.74 -26.35 -4.00
N CYS A 18 -11.81 -25.81 -3.22
CA CYS A 18 -12.14 -25.13 -1.96
C CYS A 18 -12.81 -23.79 -2.29
N LEU A 19 -14.09 -23.87 -2.65
CA LEU A 19 -15.02 -22.77 -2.49
C LEU A 19 -15.13 -22.49 -0.98
N SER A 20 -14.72 -21.32 -0.55
CA SER A 20 -15.12 -20.78 0.75
C SER A 20 -15.54 -19.33 0.56
N GLU A 21 -16.83 -19.12 0.81
CA GLU A 21 -17.54 -17.87 1.02
C GLU A 21 -16.73 -16.59 1.24
N HIS A 22 -17.29 -15.48 0.72
CA HIS A 22 -17.00 -14.15 1.24
C HIS A 22 -17.29 -14.12 2.75
N GLN A 23 -16.25 -14.02 3.59
CA GLN A 23 -16.45 -13.60 4.97
C GLN A 23 -16.63 -12.08 4.97
N ALA A 24 -17.88 -11.65 5.15
CA ALA A 24 -18.20 -10.26 5.42
C ALA A 24 -17.37 -9.75 6.61
N ILE A 25 -16.71 -8.60 6.43
CA ILE A 25 -16.13 -7.85 7.55
C ILE A 25 -17.28 -7.53 8.52
N PRO A 26 -17.12 -7.77 9.83
CA PRO A 26 -18.21 -7.66 10.78
C PRO A 26 -18.77 -6.24 10.82
N GLN A 27 -20.10 -6.15 10.64
CA GLN A 27 -20.87 -4.97 11.01
C GLN A 27 -20.63 -4.69 12.50
N ASN A 28 -19.90 -3.62 12.80
CA ASN A 28 -19.73 -3.11 14.15
C ASN A 28 -21.09 -2.59 14.65
N LYS A 29 -21.88 -3.47 15.27
CA LYS A 29 -23.04 -3.08 16.06
C LYS A 29 -22.54 -2.37 17.32
N ASN A 30 -22.38 -1.05 17.23
CA ASN A 30 -22.37 -0.18 18.40
C ASN A 30 -23.83 0.04 18.84
N PRO A 31 -24.29 -0.50 19.98
CA PRO A 31 -25.65 -0.32 20.45
C PRO A 31 -25.74 0.95 21.30
N ASN A 32 -25.98 2.11 20.67
CA ASN A 32 -26.40 3.30 21.41
C ASN A 32 -27.33 4.23 20.61
N GLN A 33 -28.55 3.73 20.39
CA GLN A 33 -29.77 4.54 20.39
C GLN A 33 -30.40 4.32 21.78
N ASP A 34 -31.07 5.26 22.44
CA ASP A 34 -31.58 6.59 22.10
C ASP A 34 -31.85 7.33 23.45
N THR A 35 -31.77 8.67 23.48
CA THR A 35 -32.82 9.53 24.08
C THR A 35 -32.48 11.01 23.84
N GLY A 36 -33.26 11.69 23.00
CA GLY A 36 -33.44 13.15 23.16
C GLY A 36 -33.55 13.93 21.86
N PRO A 37 -34.39 14.98 21.83
CA PRO A 37 -35.28 15.19 20.70
C PRO A 37 -34.74 16.14 19.63
N ALA A 38 -35.31 15.97 18.43
CA ALA A 38 -35.04 16.72 17.22
C ALA A 38 -34.88 18.24 17.42
N ASP A 39 -33.74 18.75 16.99
CA ASP A 39 -33.68 19.98 16.20
C ASP A 39 -33.02 19.63 14.86
N ILE A 40 -33.51 20.23 13.78
CA ILE A 40 -33.15 19.90 12.40
C ILE A 40 -32.44 21.10 11.80
N SER A 41 -31.13 20.96 11.65
CA SER A 41 -30.35 21.67 10.63
C SER A 41 -29.36 20.69 10.05
N ASP A 42 -29.81 19.99 9.00
CA ASP A 42 -29.06 18.97 8.28
C ASP A 42 -27.94 19.62 7.43
N ASP A 43 -26.89 20.09 8.10
CA ASP A 43 -25.57 20.30 7.49
C ASP A 43 -24.80 18.96 7.56
N GLU A 44 -25.36 17.92 6.94
CA GLU A 44 -24.60 16.72 6.58
C GLU A 44 -23.64 17.08 5.44
N ASP A 45 -22.50 17.67 5.79
CA ASP A 45 -21.32 17.66 4.94
C ASP A 45 -20.87 16.20 4.79
N GLN A 46 -21.50 15.49 3.85
CA GLN A 46 -21.00 14.22 3.36
C GLN A 46 -19.71 14.53 2.60
N GLU A 47 -18.59 14.44 3.32
CA GLU A 47 -17.26 14.50 2.73
C GLU A 47 -17.13 13.34 1.73
N ASP A 48 -17.39 13.66 0.45
CA ASP A 48 -17.02 12.82 -0.68
C ASP A 48 -15.58 12.34 -0.44
N GLU A 49 -15.36 11.02 -0.39
CA GLU A 49 -14.01 10.44 -0.32
C GLU A 49 -13.30 10.72 -1.66
N LYS A 50 -12.85 11.96 -1.80
CA LYS A 50 -12.22 12.48 -3.01
C LYS A 50 -10.90 11.78 -3.14
N ASN A 51 -10.85 10.82 -4.05
CA ASN A 51 -9.62 10.16 -4.51
C ASN A 51 -8.71 11.22 -5.15
N GLU A 52 -7.97 11.94 -4.32
CA GLU A 52 -7.07 13.00 -4.73
C GLU A 52 -5.88 12.40 -5.45
N ILE A 53 -5.65 12.88 -6.66
CA ILE A 53 -4.50 12.46 -7.47
C ILE A 53 -3.25 13.09 -6.87
N LEU A 54 -2.43 12.25 -6.26
CA LEU A 54 -1.17 12.61 -5.62
C LEU A 54 -0.08 12.83 -6.68
N SER A 55 0.85 13.73 -6.35
CA SER A 55 2.02 14.06 -7.17
C SER A 55 3.29 13.98 -6.35
N TYR A 56 4.40 13.69 -7.01
CA TYR A 56 5.68 13.58 -6.36
C TYR A 56 6.08 14.91 -5.69
N ASN A 57 5.99 16.02 -6.41
CA ASN A 57 6.51 17.30 -5.92
C ASN A 57 5.72 17.87 -4.74
N LYS A 58 4.39 17.73 -4.72
CA LYS A 58 3.51 18.27 -3.68
C LYS A 58 3.45 17.35 -2.47
N ASP A 59 3.23 16.05 -2.70
CA ASP A 59 2.74 15.14 -1.66
C ASP A 59 3.84 14.20 -1.14
N ILE A 60 4.71 13.70 -2.03
CA ILE A 60 5.70 12.65 -1.69
C ILE A 60 7.10 13.18 -1.38
N LEU A 61 7.56 14.23 -2.07
CA LEU A 61 8.86 14.85 -1.83
C LEU A 61 9.02 15.36 -0.39
N PRO A 62 8.01 15.94 0.29
CA PRO A 62 8.09 16.26 1.71
C PRO A 62 8.32 15.03 2.59
N ILE A 63 7.60 13.93 2.32
CA ILE A 63 7.75 12.65 3.05
C ILE A 63 9.17 12.10 2.86
N ILE A 64 9.68 12.09 1.63
CA ILE A 64 11.05 11.63 1.32
C ILE A 64 12.10 12.45 2.06
N LYS A 65 11.99 13.78 2.05
CA LYS A 65 12.90 14.68 2.76
C LYS A 65 12.92 14.41 4.26
N ASN A 66 11.75 14.22 4.87
CA ASN A 66 11.61 14.02 6.30
C ASN A 66 11.98 12.59 6.76
N ARG A 67 11.71 11.57 5.94
CA ARG A 67 11.77 10.15 6.36
C ARG A 67 12.91 9.36 5.71
N CYS A 68 13.46 9.82 4.59
CA CYS A 68 14.45 9.06 3.82
C CYS A 68 15.84 9.74 3.79
N SER A 69 15.91 11.05 3.60
CA SER A 69 17.16 11.78 3.32
C SER A 69 18.22 11.69 4.44
N LEU A 70 17.83 11.35 5.67
CA LEU A 70 18.77 11.06 6.77
C LEU A 70 19.81 9.99 6.39
N CYS A 71 19.41 8.98 5.60
CA CYS A 71 20.32 7.94 5.09
C CYS A 71 20.50 8.01 3.56
N HIS A 72 19.49 8.48 2.84
CA HIS A 72 19.42 8.48 1.37
C HIS A 72 19.63 9.87 0.76
N ASN A 73 20.79 10.47 1.06
CA ASN A 73 21.21 11.78 0.53
C ASN A 73 22.29 11.64 -0.56
N GLU A 74 22.55 12.74 -1.27
CA GLU A 74 23.52 12.84 -2.37
C GLU A 74 24.95 12.44 -1.98
N GLY A 75 25.33 12.58 -0.69
CA GLY A 75 26.63 12.17 -0.16
C GLY A 75 26.72 10.70 0.26
N SER A 76 25.62 9.93 0.15
CA SER A 76 25.56 8.52 0.57
C SER A 76 25.84 7.56 -0.59
N ASN A 77 26.31 6.35 -0.27
CA ASN A 77 26.39 5.24 -1.23
C ASN A 77 25.02 4.53 -1.43
N LEU A 78 23.92 5.19 -1.10
CA LEU A 78 22.55 4.69 -1.24
C LEU A 78 21.82 5.51 -2.32
N PRO A 79 20.72 4.99 -2.92
CA PRO A 79 19.96 5.75 -3.91
C PRO A 79 19.45 7.08 -3.33
N PHE A 80 19.63 8.16 -4.09
CA PHE A 80 19.19 9.49 -3.70
C PHE A 80 17.70 9.69 -4.04
N TRP A 81 16.84 9.55 -3.04
CA TRP A 81 15.39 9.53 -3.26
C TRP A 81 14.76 10.90 -3.50
N GLU A 82 15.42 12.04 -3.25
CA GLU A 82 14.81 13.35 -3.59
C GLU A 82 14.79 13.61 -5.11
N ASN A 83 15.48 12.78 -5.90
CA ASN A 83 15.39 12.79 -7.35
C ASN A 83 14.20 11.92 -7.83
N TYR A 84 13.21 12.57 -8.47
CA TYR A 84 12.03 11.90 -9.02
C TYR A 84 12.36 10.71 -9.92
N GLU A 85 13.31 10.83 -10.85
CA GLU A 85 13.64 9.74 -11.79
C GLU A 85 14.16 8.51 -11.02
N THR A 86 14.92 8.74 -9.94
CA THR A 86 15.45 7.66 -9.10
C THR A 86 14.33 6.89 -8.38
N VAL A 87 13.34 7.61 -7.84
CA VAL A 87 12.18 7.02 -7.17
C VAL A 87 11.25 6.36 -8.19
N PHE A 88 10.92 7.03 -9.29
CA PHE A 88 10.01 6.53 -10.32
C PHE A 88 10.50 5.23 -10.96
N ASN A 89 11.81 5.13 -11.24
CA ASN A 89 12.43 3.91 -11.76
C ASN A 89 12.55 2.80 -10.69
N SER A 90 12.45 3.14 -9.40
CA SER A 90 12.54 2.22 -8.27
C SER A 90 11.21 2.00 -7.53
N LYS A 91 10.08 2.50 -8.05
CA LYS A 91 8.82 2.64 -7.29
C LYS A 91 8.33 1.34 -6.65
N GLU A 92 8.38 0.22 -7.37
CA GLU A 92 8.01 -1.10 -6.81
C GLU A 92 8.88 -1.54 -5.63
N LEU A 93 10.18 -1.18 -5.65
CA LEU A 93 11.06 -1.41 -4.52
C LEU A 93 10.70 -0.47 -3.36
N VAL A 94 10.44 0.82 -3.63
CA VAL A 94 10.01 1.79 -2.62
C VAL A 94 8.71 1.33 -1.95
N LYS A 95 7.65 1.02 -2.72
CA LYS A 95 6.39 0.48 -2.20
C LYS A 95 6.60 -0.78 -1.37
N ARG A 96 7.43 -1.72 -1.86
CA ARG A 96 7.74 -2.96 -1.12
C ARG A 96 8.37 -2.67 0.24
N ARG A 97 9.37 -1.78 0.32
CA ARG A 97 10.12 -1.52 1.57
C ARG A 97 9.36 -0.59 2.53
N VAL A 98 8.59 0.37 1.99
CA VAL A 98 7.86 1.38 2.76
C VAL A 98 6.49 0.88 3.23
N PHE A 99 5.71 0.23 2.36
CA PHE A 99 4.32 -0.12 2.64
C PHE A 99 4.12 -1.61 2.95
N ILE A 100 4.70 -2.52 2.15
CA ILE A 100 4.45 -3.97 2.26
C ILE A 100 5.27 -4.61 3.39
N VAL A 101 6.58 -4.38 3.42
CA VAL A 101 7.52 -4.98 4.39
C VAL A 101 7.75 -4.04 5.58
N GLN A 102 7.60 -2.73 5.39
CA GLN A 102 7.73 -1.67 6.39
C GLN A 102 9.10 -1.64 7.12
N ASP A 103 10.14 -2.22 6.54
CA ASP A 103 11.50 -2.27 7.08
C ASP A 103 12.36 -1.06 6.71
N MET A 104 11.82 -0.15 5.89
CA MET A 104 12.33 1.21 5.71
C MET A 104 11.30 2.23 6.23
N PRO A 105 11.73 3.31 6.92
CA PRO A 105 13.09 3.58 7.42
C PRO A 105 13.57 2.50 8.39
N ARG A 106 14.88 2.20 8.43
CA ARG A 106 15.42 1.08 9.22
C ARG A 106 15.07 1.27 10.70
N PHE A 107 14.45 0.26 11.32
CA PHE A 107 13.92 0.31 12.70
C PHE A 107 12.94 1.49 12.95
N ASN A 108 12.30 2.00 11.90
CA ASN A 108 11.52 3.24 11.88
C ASN A 108 12.25 4.46 12.48
N ALA A 109 13.56 4.58 12.26
CA ALA A 109 14.42 5.58 12.90
C ALA A 109 14.08 7.07 12.62
N THR A 110 13.15 7.36 11.70
CA THR A 110 12.63 8.71 11.42
C THR A 110 11.12 8.80 11.69
N GLU A 111 10.55 7.88 12.45
CA GLU A 111 9.15 7.89 12.91
C GLU A 111 8.12 8.04 11.76
N MET A 112 8.31 7.29 10.67
CA MET A 112 7.37 7.33 9.53
C MET A 112 6.04 6.67 9.92
N THR A 113 4.94 7.39 9.72
CA THR A 113 3.59 6.98 10.13
C THR A 113 2.99 5.96 9.15
N LEU A 114 1.86 5.34 9.52
CA LEU A 114 1.11 4.47 8.59
C LEU A 114 0.47 5.27 7.45
N GLU A 115 -0.02 6.47 7.74
CA GLU A 115 -0.58 7.41 6.77
C GLU A 115 0.44 7.84 5.72
N GLU A 116 1.68 8.18 6.12
CA GLU A 116 2.75 8.50 5.18
C GLU A 116 3.16 7.30 4.31
N ARG A 117 3.06 6.08 4.84
CA ARG A 117 3.31 4.85 4.08
C ARG A 117 2.21 4.59 3.06
N ASP A 118 0.96 4.88 3.42
CA ASP A 118 -0.18 4.78 2.53
C ASP A 118 -0.12 5.82 1.41
N LEU A 119 0.14 7.10 1.71
CA LEU A 119 0.34 8.15 0.71
C LEU A 119 1.39 7.75 -0.34
N VAL A 120 2.52 7.18 0.09
CA VAL A 120 3.55 6.66 -0.83
C VAL A 120 3.05 5.48 -1.66
N ALA A 121 2.25 4.58 -1.10
CA ALA A 121 1.67 3.45 -1.83
C ALA A 121 0.60 3.88 -2.84
N THR A 122 -0.33 4.73 -2.40
CA THR A 122 -1.43 5.30 -3.18
C THR A 122 -0.91 6.12 -4.36
N TRP A 123 0.11 6.96 -4.15
CA TRP A 123 0.77 7.69 -5.25
C TRP A 123 1.38 6.75 -6.30
N ILE A 124 1.98 5.63 -5.87
CA ILE A 124 2.55 4.63 -6.78
C ILE A 124 1.45 3.92 -7.58
N ASP A 125 0.33 3.58 -6.93
CA ASP A 125 -0.82 2.94 -7.58
C ASP A 125 -1.59 3.86 -8.53
N GLN A 126 -1.57 5.17 -8.26
CA GLN A 126 -2.05 6.22 -9.19
C GLN A 126 -1.09 6.47 -10.38
N GLY A 127 0.00 5.69 -10.50
CA GLY A 127 0.94 5.77 -11.63
C GLY A 127 2.22 6.58 -11.36
N ALA A 128 2.46 6.97 -10.10
CA ALA A 128 3.65 7.70 -9.66
C ALA A 128 3.89 9.04 -10.39
N LEU A 129 2.84 9.87 -10.49
CA LEU A 129 2.86 11.16 -11.19
C LEU A 129 3.85 12.17 -10.57
N LYS A 130 4.41 13.07 -11.40
CA LYS A 130 5.46 14.02 -10.99
C LYS A 130 4.90 15.28 -10.34
#